data_AF-A0A8I3PJV7-F1
#
_entry.id   AF-A0A8I3PJV7-F1
#
_cell.length_a   1.000
_cell.length_b   1.000
_cell.length_c   1.000
_cell.angle_alpha   90.00
_cell.angle_beta   90.00
_cell.angle_gamma   90.00
#
_symmetry.space_group_name_H-M   'P 1'
#
loop_
_entity.id
_entity.type
_entity.pdbx_description
1 polymer ?
#
loop_
_entity_poly.entity_id
_entity_poly.type
_entity_poly.pdbx_seq_one_letter_code
_entity_poly.pdbx_strand_id
1 'polypeptide(L)'
;MDFSQGSRAAASNEKSELETYKTFSAEMAKNKSKPHHSNNYSVPKLTREEKRENGLKPKSPAISLMGSNLEKMKEAQAWIQRILSPQNPHIIENNHILYLGKKEHDVLTQLQNTLRVSISEIISLEKAILEIKGTQADVIEVVLNIEHMLCEVQEEMARKKELALWSLSGQWTDGQPKNQDEMKRNKFLRCLKLSAEEIQDQKKLFENCGLQVIKVEKIDNSVLMAVFQKKKKVMEERTHGKPVSCRLFQQVPYQFCEAVCRVGFQRMYSVPCDLKYGIGIYFTKNLKNLADQVKKTSATTELIYVFEAEVLTGSFCQGHQLNILPSPLSPGDIDIHDSVVDDVSSPETFVIFSDTQAMPQYLWTCTQDHVRPQDHSSGLRMLSSQQSGARFSRGSSVN
;
A
#
# COMPACT_ATOMS: atom_id res chain seq x y z
N MET A 1 8.62 3.67 22.93
CA MET A 1 8.67 2.20 23.09
C MET A 1 9.86 1.71 22.30
N ASP A 2 10.76 0.95 22.91
CA ASP A 2 11.97 0.47 22.25
C ASP A 2 11.67 -0.81 21.45
N PHE A 3 12.00 -0.80 20.17
CA PHE A 3 11.95 -1.97 19.29
C PHE A 3 13.38 -2.49 19.10
N SER A 4 13.62 -3.78 19.35
CA SER A 4 14.90 -4.43 19.06
C SER A 4 14.74 -5.43 17.90
N GLN A 5 15.65 -5.38 16.94
CA GLN A 5 15.72 -6.29 15.78
C GLN A 5 16.85 -7.30 16.00
N GLY A 6 16.57 -8.59 15.77
CA GLY A 6 17.56 -9.66 15.83
C GLY A 6 17.54 -10.50 14.55
N SER A 7 18.71 -10.71 13.95
CA SER A 7 18.89 -11.47 12.71
C SER A 7 19.19 -12.94 13.02
N ARG A 8 18.49 -13.90 12.39
CA ARG A 8 18.89 -15.32 12.39
C ARG A 8 18.81 -15.89 10.97
N ALA A 9 19.79 -16.73 10.63
CA ALA A 9 20.03 -17.24 9.28
C ALA A 9 18.89 -18.11 8.74
N ALA A 10 18.71 -18.03 7.41
CA ALA A 10 17.63 -18.64 6.65
C ALA A 10 17.82 -20.15 6.42
N ALA A 11 16.82 -20.94 6.80
CA ALA A 11 16.55 -22.25 6.22
C ALA A 11 15.03 -22.54 6.32
N SER A 12 14.42 -22.79 5.15
CA SER A 12 13.09 -23.40 4.90
C SER A 12 11.97 -23.14 5.93
N ASN A 13 11.16 -22.09 5.74
CA ASN A 13 10.11 -21.70 6.70
C ASN A 13 8.69 -21.54 6.09
N GLU A 14 8.38 -22.19 4.97
CA GLU A 14 7.08 -22.06 4.28
C GLU A 14 5.90 -22.63 5.06
N LYS A 15 6.10 -23.70 5.86
CA LYS A 15 5.05 -24.22 6.76
C LYS A 15 4.73 -23.25 7.89
N SER A 16 5.72 -22.50 8.37
CA SER A 16 5.60 -21.63 9.54
C SER A 16 4.75 -20.38 9.28
N GLU A 17 4.82 -19.74 8.11
CA GLU A 17 4.03 -18.53 7.84
C GLU A 17 2.52 -18.85 7.73
N LEU A 18 2.16 -19.95 7.06
CA LEU A 18 0.76 -20.37 6.95
C LEU A 18 0.19 -20.81 8.30
N GLU A 19 0.99 -21.51 9.09
CA GLU A 19 0.61 -21.97 10.43
C GLU A 19 0.47 -20.80 11.42
N THR A 20 1.32 -19.78 11.30
CA THR A 20 1.22 -18.53 12.09
C THR A 20 -0.06 -17.78 11.74
N TYR A 21 -0.39 -17.63 10.45
CA TYR A 21 -1.63 -17.01 10.02
C TYR A 21 -2.86 -17.78 10.51
N LYS A 22 -2.88 -19.11 10.33
CA LYS A 22 -3.97 -19.96 10.83
C LYS A 22 -4.15 -19.85 12.35
N THR A 23 -3.05 -19.77 13.10
CA THR A 23 -3.08 -19.59 14.56
C THR A 23 -3.66 -18.24 14.93
N PHE A 24 -3.24 -17.16 14.26
CA PHE A 24 -3.79 -15.82 14.45
C PHE A 24 -5.30 -15.78 14.14
N SER A 25 -5.72 -16.28 12.97
CA SER A 25 -7.14 -16.30 12.57
C SER A 25 -7.99 -17.14 13.53
N ALA A 26 -7.48 -18.28 14.01
CA ALA A 26 -8.18 -19.09 15.01
C ALA A 26 -8.33 -18.37 16.35
N GLU A 27 -7.32 -17.62 16.79
CA GLU A 27 -7.39 -16.85 18.03
C GLU A 27 -8.36 -15.67 17.92
N MET A 28 -8.37 -14.98 16.77
CA MET A 28 -9.36 -13.94 16.48
C MET A 28 -10.79 -14.52 16.43
N ALA A 29 -10.98 -15.70 15.85
CA ALA A 29 -12.27 -16.39 15.85
C ALA A 29 -12.74 -16.81 17.25
N LYS A 30 -11.82 -17.22 18.14
CA LYS A 30 -12.15 -17.50 19.55
C LYS A 30 -12.57 -16.26 20.33
N ASN A 31 -12.06 -15.08 19.97
CA ASN A 31 -12.51 -13.83 20.57
C ASN A 31 -13.92 -13.44 20.11
N LYS A 32 -14.34 -13.80 18.88
CA LYS A 32 -15.72 -13.60 18.41
C LYS A 32 -16.77 -14.42 19.18
N SER A 33 -16.40 -15.52 19.84
CA SER A 33 -17.34 -16.44 20.52
C SER A 33 -17.45 -16.28 22.04
N LYS A 34 -16.69 -15.37 22.66
CA LYS A 34 -16.79 -15.09 24.09
C LYS A 34 -17.85 -14.01 24.35
N PRO A 35 -18.86 -14.23 25.21
CA PRO A 35 -19.68 -13.13 25.69
C PRO A 35 -18.78 -12.15 26.46
N HIS A 36 -18.91 -10.85 26.18
CA HIS A 36 -18.15 -9.77 26.81
C HIS A 36 -18.51 -9.64 28.30
N HIS A 37 -18.06 -10.61 29.11
CA HIS A 37 -17.84 -10.38 30.52
C HIS A 37 -16.39 -9.92 30.66
N SER A 38 -16.21 -8.75 31.28
CA SER A 38 -14.91 -8.25 31.70
C SER A 38 -14.11 -9.38 32.33
N ASN A 39 -13.01 -9.81 31.73
CA ASN A 39 -12.08 -10.69 32.41
C ASN A 39 -10.68 -10.56 31.83
N ASN A 40 -9.86 -9.86 32.61
CA ASN A 40 -8.56 -10.34 33.06
C ASN A 40 -7.85 -11.26 32.05
N TYR A 41 -7.05 -10.64 31.18
CA TYR A 41 -5.93 -11.32 30.54
C TYR A 41 -5.01 -11.87 31.63
N SER A 42 -5.29 -13.10 32.05
CA SER A 42 -4.38 -13.88 32.88
C SER A 42 -3.25 -14.31 31.95
N VAL A 43 -2.20 -13.47 31.89
CA VAL A 43 -0.92 -13.86 31.31
C VAL A 43 -0.52 -15.19 31.95
N PRO A 44 -0.25 -16.25 31.18
CA PRO A 44 0.31 -17.47 31.75
C PRO A 44 1.56 -17.08 32.52
N LYS A 45 1.56 -17.32 33.84
CA LYS A 45 2.77 -17.20 34.67
C LYS A 45 3.79 -18.19 34.11
N LEU A 46 4.63 -17.72 33.18
CA LEU A 46 5.90 -18.35 32.90
C LEU A 46 6.66 -18.35 34.22
N THR A 47 6.98 -19.52 34.75
CA THR A 47 7.75 -19.72 35.97
C THR A 47 9.07 -18.98 35.85
N ARG A 48 9.09 -17.77 36.42
CA ARG A 48 10.25 -16.88 36.45
C ARG A 48 11.21 -17.37 37.53
N GLU A 49 11.96 -18.41 37.21
CA GLU A 49 13.25 -18.70 37.82
C GLU A 49 14.36 -18.31 36.84
N GLU A 50 14.47 -17.02 36.56
CA GLU A 50 15.73 -16.46 36.09
C GLU A 50 16.29 -15.58 37.22
N LYS A 51 17.41 -16.07 37.75
CA LYS A 51 18.24 -15.48 38.79
C LYS A 51 18.30 -13.96 38.62
N ARG A 52 17.89 -13.26 39.68
CA ARG A 52 18.15 -11.84 39.86
C ARG A 52 19.66 -11.66 39.96
N GLU A 53 20.26 -11.12 38.92
CA GLU A 53 21.54 -10.44 39.03
C GLU A 53 21.34 -9.00 38.53
N ASN A 54 21.60 -8.05 39.43
CA ASN A 54 21.78 -6.62 39.19
C ASN A 54 20.55 -5.78 38.79
N GLY A 55 19.89 -5.22 39.81
CA GLY A 55 19.68 -3.76 39.95
C GLY A 55 19.13 -2.90 38.80
N LEU A 56 18.41 -3.46 37.81
CA LEU A 56 17.84 -2.68 36.71
C LEU A 56 16.34 -2.49 36.88
N LYS A 57 15.89 -1.24 36.67
CA LYS A 57 14.49 -0.78 36.64
C LYS A 57 13.57 -1.81 35.96
N PRO A 58 12.29 -1.92 36.35
CA PRO A 58 11.35 -2.78 35.64
C PRO A 58 11.43 -2.48 34.13
N LYS A 59 11.82 -3.48 33.34
CA LYS A 59 11.89 -3.35 31.88
C LYS A 59 10.53 -2.86 31.41
N SER A 60 10.49 -1.68 30.79
CA SER A 60 9.27 -1.14 30.18
C SER A 60 8.65 -2.23 29.28
N PRO A 61 7.32 -2.34 29.21
CA PRO A 61 6.68 -3.28 28.30
C PRO A 61 7.19 -3.01 26.88
N ALA A 62 7.63 -4.07 26.21
CA ALA A 62 8.21 -4.01 24.87
C ALA A 62 7.54 -5.06 23.97
N ILE A 63 7.33 -4.70 22.71
CA ILE A 63 6.84 -5.60 21.67
C ILE A 63 8.05 -5.99 20.82
N SER A 64 8.37 -7.28 20.77
CA SER A 64 9.42 -7.81 19.89
C SER A 64 8.77 -8.42 18.66
N LEU A 65 9.15 -7.92 17.48
CA LEU A 65 8.74 -8.47 16.19
C LEU A 65 9.84 -9.40 15.68
N MET A 66 9.47 -10.63 15.36
CA MET A 66 10.38 -11.63 14.79
C MET A 66 9.78 -12.19 13.51
N GLY A 67 10.56 -12.24 12.45
CA GLY A 67 10.14 -12.75 11.15
C GLY A 67 11.34 -12.95 10.22
N SER A 68 11.14 -13.75 9.18
CA SER A 68 12.15 -14.01 8.14
C SER A 68 12.17 -12.94 7.04
N ASN A 69 11.10 -12.14 6.93
CA ASN A 69 10.94 -11.10 5.92
C ASN A 69 11.02 -9.72 6.57
N LEU A 70 12.13 -9.02 6.33
CA LEU A 70 12.41 -7.70 6.89
C LEU A 70 11.39 -6.64 6.49
N GLU A 71 10.86 -6.69 5.26
CA GLU A 71 9.88 -5.72 4.77
C GLU A 71 8.54 -5.89 5.50
N LYS A 72 8.06 -7.14 5.61
CA LYS A 72 6.88 -7.49 6.43
C LYS A 72 7.07 -7.00 7.86
N MET A 73 8.27 -7.15 8.43
CA MET A 73 8.57 -6.69 9.79
C MET A 73 8.53 -5.16 9.90
N LYS A 74 9.13 -4.43 8.94
CA LYS A 74 9.11 -2.97 8.92
C LYS A 74 7.68 -2.43 8.79
N GLU A 75 6.88 -3.00 7.89
CA GLU A 75 5.47 -2.65 7.71
C GLU A 75 4.62 -2.95 8.95
N ALA A 76 4.82 -4.12 9.56
CA ALA A 76 4.15 -4.48 10.82
C ALA A 76 4.55 -3.54 11.97
N GLN A 77 5.84 -3.18 12.06
CA GLN A 77 6.33 -2.22 13.04
C GLN A 77 5.67 -0.85 12.86
N ALA A 78 5.66 -0.32 11.64
CA ALA A 78 5.05 0.97 11.31
C ALA A 78 3.54 0.98 11.60
N TRP A 79 2.83 -0.10 11.26
CA TRP A 79 1.40 -0.23 11.54
C TRP A 79 1.09 -0.30 13.04
N ILE A 80 1.84 -1.09 13.81
CA ILE A 80 1.70 -1.15 15.28
C ILE A 80 1.97 0.21 15.90
N GLN A 81 3.03 0.90 15.48
CA GLN A 81 3.35 2.23 15.96
C GLN A 81 2.22 3.23 15.66
N ARG A 82 1.60 3.16 14.47
CA ARG A 82 0.48 4.02 14.09
C ARG A 82 -0.75 3.81 14.98
N ILE A 83 -1.09 2.56 15.29
CA ILE A 83 -2.25 2.21 16.14
C ILE A 83 -2.01 2.58 17.60
N LEU A 84 -0.80 2.36 18.10
CA LEU A 84 -0.46 2.69 19.49
C LEU A 84 -0.24 4.19 19.72
N SER A 85 -0.03 4.96 18.64
CA SER A 85 0.05 6.42 18.73
C SER A 85 -1.34 6.99 19.03
N PRO A 86 -1.49 7.84 20.06
CA PRO A 86 -2.78 8.44 20.39
C PRO A 86 -3.31 9.29 19.23
N GLN A 87 -4.45 8.90 18.68
CA GLN A 87 -5.16 9.62 17.61
C GLN A 87 -6.64 9.63 17.96
N ASN A 88 -7.24 10.82 18.04
CA ASN A 88 -8.67 10.99 18.24
C ASN A 88 -9.19 12.15 17.37
N PRO A 89 -9.95 11.88 16.30
CA PRO A 89 -10.38 10.56 15.85
C PRO A 89 -9.23 9.69 15.31
N HIS A 90 -9.40 8.36 15.38
CA HIS A 90 -8.60 7.42 14.60
C HIS A 90 -9.23 7.24 13.23
N ILE A 91 -8.41 7.20 12.18
CA ILE A 91 -8.85 7.16 10.78
C ILE A 91 -8.38 5.87 10.13
N ILE A 92 -9.33 5.08 9.63
CA ILE A 92 -9.05 3.96 8.73
C ILE A 92 -9.44 4.39 7.32
N GLU A 93 -8.45 4.59 6.46
CA GLU A 93 -8.66 4.88 5.04
C GLU A 93 -8.42 3.60 4.23
N ASN A 94 -9.50 2.95 3.77
CA ASN A 94 -9.43 1.70 3.02
C ASN A 94 -10.63 1.58 2.07
N ASN A 95 -10.37 1.57 0.76
CA ASN A 95 -11.43 1.51 -0.25
C ASN A 95 -12.25 0.20 -0.24
N HIS A 96 -11.82 -0.84 0.48
CA HIS A 96 -12.66 -2.04 0.71
C HIS A 96 -13.86 -1.77 1.62
N ILE A 97 -13.90 -0.63 2.32
CA ILE A 97 -15.08 -0.17 3.07
C ILE A 97 -16.31 -0.07 2.14
N LEU A 98 -16.12 0.25 0.84
CA LEU A 98 -17.21 0.28 -0.15
C LEU A 98 -17.88 -1.08 -0.41
N TYR A 99 -17.28 -2.18 0.06
CA TYR A 99 -17.79 -3.54 -0.12
C TYR A 99 -18.38 -4.13 1.16
N LEU A 100 -18.48 -3.35 2.23
CA LEU A 100 -19.13 -3.82 3.45
C LEU A 100 -20.61 -4.08 3.18
N GLY A 101 -21.05 -5.32 3.40
CA GLY A 101 -22.44 -5.71 3.28
C GLY A 101 -23.17 -5.57 4.61
N LYS A 102 -24.39 -6.09 4.65
CA LYS A 102 -25.20 -6.10 5.88
C LYS A 102 -24.47 -6.73 7.07
N LYS A 103 -23.83 -7.90 6.85
CA LYS A 103 -23.10 -8.64 7.89
C LYS A 103 -22.00 -7.78 8.51
N GLU A 104 -21.23 -7.07 7.70
CA GLU A 104 -20.13 -6.23 8.16
C GLU A 104 -20.66 -4.99 8.91
N HIS A 105 -21.75 -4.38 8.43
CA HIS A 105 -22.41 -3.28 9.13
C HIS A 105 -23.03 -3.69 10.47
N ASP A 106 -23.56 -4.92 10.56
CA ASP A 106 -24.05 -5.49 11.82
C ASP A 106 -22.89 -5.61 12.83
N VAL A 107 -21.69 -6.04 12.39
CA VAL A 107 -20.48 -6.08 13.22
C VAL A 107 -20.05 -4.68 13.67
N LEU A 108 -20.02 -3.69 12.78
CA LEU A 108 -19.70 -2.30 13.14
C LEU A 108 -20.68 -1.76 14.20
N THR A 109 -21.96 -2.05 14.04
CA THR A 109 -23.01 -1.65 15.01
C THR A 109 -22.81 -2.33 16.35
N GLN A 110 -22.50 -3.63 16.36
CA GLN A 110 -22.21 -4.37 17.58
C GLN A 110 -20.99 -3.80 18.33
N LEU A 111 -19.93 -3.42 17.60
CA LEU A 111 -18.74 -2.81 18.19
C LEU A 111 -19.08 -1.47 18.85
N GLN A 112 -19.87 -0.59 18.22
CA GLN A 112 -20.32 0.69 18.81
C GLN A 112 -21.17 0.51 20.07
N ASN A 113 -22.00 -0.53 20.11
CA ASN A 113 -22.87 -0.79 21.26
C ASN A 113 -22.11 -1.41 22.45
N THR A 114 -21.10 -2.22 22.15
CA THR A 114 -20.34 -2.96 23.16
C THR A 114 -19.21 -2.10 23.74
N LEU A 115 -18.47 -1.45 22.87
CA LEU A 115 -17.35 -0.58 23.19
C LEU A 115 -17.87 0.85 22.97
N ARG A 116 -17.76 1.73 23.96
CA ARG A 116 -18.38 3.08 23.95
C ARG A 116 -17.70 4.03 22.95
N VAL A 117 -17.72 3.65 21.68
CA VAL A 117 -17.10 4.33 20.55
C VAL A 117 -18.16 4.83 19.58
N SER A 118 -17.82 5.89 18.85
CA SER A 118 -18.55 6.34 17.68
C SER A 118 -17.77 5.93 16.44
N ILE A 119 -18.43 5.30 15.48
CA ILE A 119 -17.89 4.94 14.17
C ILE A 119 -18.73 5.65 13.11
N SER A 120 -18.09 6.52 12.34
CA SER A 120 -18.73 7.26 11.25
C SER A 120 -18.08 6.89 9.92
N GLU A 121 -18.91 6.65 8.90
CA GLU A 121 -18.44 6.36 7.56
C GLU A 121 -18.46 7.62 6.69
N ILE A 122 -17.34 7.90 6.03
CA ILE A 122 -17.17 9.04 5.12
C ILE A 122 -16.75 8.47 3.77
N ILE A 123 -17.68 8.45 2.82
CA ILE A 123 -17.46 7.98 1.46
C ILE A 123 -17.40 9.18 0.52
N SER A 124 -16.35 9.23 -0.30
CA SER A 124 -16.24 10.10 -1.47
C SER A 124 -15.98 9.26 -2.72
N LEU A 125 -15.91 9.90 -3.89
CA LEU A 125 -15.55 9.21 -5.13
C LEU A 125 -14.14 8.58 -5.06
N GLU A 126 -13.25 9.14 -4.23
CA GLU A 126 -11.83 8.81 -4.20
C GLU A 126 -11.45 7.90 -3.03
N LYS A 127 -12.17 8.04 -1.91
CA LYS A 127 -11.78 7.47 -0.63
C LYS A 127 -13.01 6.96 0.13
N ALA A 128 -12.81 5.84 0.81
CA ALA A 128 -13.71 5.40 1.87
C ALA A 128 -12.96 5.41 3.20
N ILE A 129 -13.53 6.10 4.19
CA ILE A 129 -12.93 6.35 5.48
C ILE A 129 -13.90 5.92 6.59
N LEU A 130 -13.36 5.25 7.61
CA LEU A 130 -14.03 5.10 8.90
C LEU A 130 -13.34 6.01 9.93
N GLU A 131 -14.11 6.91 10.51
CA GLU A 131 -13.72 7.79 11.60
C GLU A 131 -14.16 7.17 12.93
N ILE A 132 -13.22 6.88 13.83
CA ILE A 132 -13.48 6.20 15.10
C ILE A 132 -13.10 7.11 16.27
N LYS A 133 -14.06 7.37 17.16
CA LYS A 133 -13.89 8.22 18.35
C LYS A 133 -14.22 7.43 19.62
N GLY A 134 -13.38 7.54 20.64
CA GLY A 134 -13.57 6.82 21.91
C GLY A 134 -12.36 6.94 22.83
N THR A 135 -12.30 6.09 23.86
CA THR A 135 -11.08 5.97 24.67
C THR A 135 -9.99 5.25 23.86
N GLN A 136 -8.71 5.53 24.11
CA GLN A 136 -7.62 4.91 23.35
C GLN A 136 -7.67 3.36 23.41
N ALA A 137 -8.02 2.78 24.55
CA ALA A 137 -8.11 1.34 24.72
C ALA A 137 -9.23 0.74 23.84
N ASP A 138 -10.43 1.33 23.90
CA ASP A 138 -11.57 0.88 23.10
C ASP A 138 -11.33 1.09 21.59
N VAL A 139 -10.73 2.23 21.22
CA VAL A 139 -10.38 2.53 19.83
C VAL A 139 -9.40 1.49 19.27
N ILE A 140 -8.36 1.12 20.01
CA ILE A 140 -7.41 0.08 19.56
C ILE A 140 -8.14 -1.24 19.32
N GLU A 141 -9.01 -1.66 20.25
CA GLU A 141 -9.77 -2.91 20.10
C GLU A 141 -10.70 -2.88 18.88
N VAL A 142 -11.40 -1.76 18.67
CA VAL A 142 -12.30 -1.55 17.52
C VAL A 142 -11.50 -1.56 16.20
N VAL A 143 -10.40 -0.83 16.13
CA VAL A 143 -9.54 -0.76 14.94
C VAL A 143 -9.02 -2.15 14.58
N LEU A 144 -8.56 -2.95 15.55
CA LEU A 144 -8.10 -4.32 15.29
C LEU A 144 -9.21 -5.21 14.69
N ASN A 145 -10.44 -5.09 15.20
CA ASN A 145 -11.58 -5.84 14.67
C ASN A 145 -11.98 -5.40 13.25
N ILE A 146 -11.98 -4.09 13.00
CA ILE A 146 -12.30 -3.52 11.68
C ILE A 146 -11.23 -3.90 10.65
N GLU A 147 -9.94 -3.78 10.98
CA GLU A 147 -8.84 -4.14 10.09
C GLU A 147 -8.85 -5.64 9.76
N HIS A 148 -9.16 -6.49 10.75
CA HIS A 148 -9.38 -7.92 10.49
C HIS A 148 -10.54 -8.16 9.53
N MET A 149 -11.69 -7.51 9.76
CA MET A 149 -12.86 -7.61 8.88
C MET A 149 -12.55 -7.14 7.45
N LEU A 150 -11.82 -6.03 7.29
CA LEU A 150 -11.39 -5.52 5.99
C LEU A 150 -10.44 -6.50 5.28
N CYS A 151 -9.54 -7.16 6.01
CA CYS A 151 -8.72 -8.25 5.47
C CYS A 151 -9.60 -9.41 4.93
N GLU A 152 -10.64 -9.81 5.66
CA GLU A 152 -11.58 -10.86 5.20
C GLU A 152 -12.32 -10.45 3.92
N VAL A 153 -12.77 -9.19 3.85
CA VAL A 153 -13.43 -8.63 2.65
C VAL A 153 -12.48 -8.57 1.45
N GLN A 154 -11.25 -8.12 1.67
CA GLN A 154 -10.22 -8.08 0.63
C GLN A 154 -9.92 -9.48 0.08
N GLU A 155 -9.81 -10.49 0.95
CA GLU A 155 -9.56 -11.87 0.52
C GLU A 155 -10.72 -12.44 -0.31
N GLU A 156 -11.96 -12.24 0.12
CA GLU A 156 -13.13 -12.71 -0.64
C GLU A 156 -13.24 -12.01 -2.00
N MET A 157 -12.93 -10.72 -2.08
CA MET A 157 -12.88 -9.98 -3.33
C MET A 157 -11.78 -10.50 -4.26
N ALA A 158 -10.58 -10.75 -3.74
CA ALA A 158 -9.49 -11.36 -4.50
C ALA A 158 -9.89 -12.74 -5.03
N ARG A 159 -10.50 -13.59 -4.19
CA ARG A 159 -10.96 -14.94 -4.59
C ARG A 159 -11.98 -14.90 -5.73
N LYS A 160 -12.95 -13.97 -5.66
CA LYS A 160 -13.95 -13.77 -6.74
C LYS A 160 -13.29 -13.34 -8.05
N LYS A 161 -12.34 -12.40 -7.99
CA LYS A 161 -11.60 -11.92 -9.16
C LYS A 161 -10.72 -13.01 -9.76
N GLU A 162 -10.05 -13.80 -8.93
CA GLU A 162 -9.24 -14.93 -9.37
C GLU A 162 -10.09 -15.95 -10.14
N LEU A 163 -11.27 -16.31 -9.62
CA LEU A 163 -12.23 -17.18 -10.31
C LEU A 163 -12.68 -16.60 -11.67
N ALA A 164 -12.90 -15.28 -11.74
CA ALA A 164 -13.24 -14.63 -13.00
C ALA A 164 -12.08 -14.71 -14.02
N LEU A 165 -10.83 -14.53 -13.57
CA LEU A 165 -9.64 -14.68 -14.42
C LEU A 165 -9.50 -16.12 -14.95
N TRP A 166 -9.73 -17.14 -14.12
CA TRP A 166 -9.76 -18.54 -14.56
C TRP A 166 -10.82 -18.78 -15.64
N SER A 167 -11.98 -18.14 -15.50
CA SER A 167 -13.06 -18.22 -16.48
C SER A 167 -12.67 -17.58 -17.82
N LEU A 168 -12.04 -16.41 -17.79
CA LEU A 168 -11.60 -15.70 -18.99
C LEU A 168 -10.38 -16.36 -19.67
N SER A 169 -9.50 -16.98 -18.90
CA SER A 169 -8.29 -17.64 -19.44
C SER A 169 -8.63 -18.88 -20.28
N GLY A 170 -9.84 -19.44 -20.12
CA GLY A 170 -10.25 -20.67 -20.80
C GLY A 170 -9.51 -21.92 -20.31
N GLN A 171 -8.72 -21.81 -19.24
CA GLN A 171 -8.04 -22.94 -18.59
C GLN A 171 -9.01 -23.67 -17.65
N TRP A 172 -10.15 -24.10 -18.18
CA TRP A 172 -11.14 -24.94 -17.50
C TRP A 172 -10.73 -26.43 -17.58
N THR A 173 -9.58 -26.80 -17.04
CA THR A 173 -9.12 -28.21 -17.04
C THR A 173 -8.60 -28.62 -15.67
N ASP A 174 -9.15 -29.71 -15.12
CA ASP A 174 -8.75 -30.68 -14.05
C ASP A 174 -7.86 -30.28 -12.85
N GLY A 175 -7.23 -29.11 -12.84
CA GLY A 175 -6.41 -28.54 -11.77
C GLY A 175 -7.19 -27.59 -10.87
N GLN A 176 -8.49 -27.82 -10.67
CA GLN A 176 -9.25 -27.12 -9.65
C GLN A 176 -8.62 -27.43 -8.28
N PRO A 177 -8.32 -26.44 -7.41
CA PRO A 177 -8.16 -26.75 -6.00
C PRO A 177 -9.49 -27.35 -5.55
N LYS A 178 -9.48 -28.62 -5.13
CA LYS A 178 -10.72 -29.37 -4.87
C LYS A 178 -11.46 -28.79 -3.66
N ASN A 179 -10.82 -27.90 -2.90
CA ASN A 179 -11.35 -27.15 -1.78
C ASN A 179 -10.99 -25.66 -1.89
N GLN A 180 -11.85 -24.77 -1.35
CA GLN A 180 -11.54 -23.34 -1.22
C GLN A 180 -10.23 -23.07 -0.46
N ASP A 181 -9.82 -24.00 0.42
CA ASP A 181 -8.56 -23.96 1.19
C ASP A 181 -7.32 -24.43 0.42
N GLU A 182 -7.48 -25.07 -0.75
CA GLU A 182 -6.38 -25.63 -1.56
C GLU A 182 -5.85 -24.67 -2.61
N MET A 183 -6.41 -23.47 -2.70
CA MET A 183 -5.85 -22.38 -3.48
C MET A 183 -4.55 -21.98 -2.78
N LYS A 184 -3.49 -22.77 -3.04
CA LYS A 184 -2.15 -22.56 -2.55
C LYS A 184 -1.89 -21.08 -2.75
N ARG A 185 -1.44 -20.43 -1.68
CA ARG A 185 -0.87 -19.08 -1.69
C ARG A 185 0.29 -19.11 -2.69
N ASN A 186 -0.05 -19.09 -3.97
CA ASN A 186 0.89 -19.18 -5.06
C ASN A 186 1.70 -17.92 -4.88
N LYS A 187 2.98 -18.08 -4.57
CA LYS A 187 3.85 -16.93 -4.42
C LYS A 187 4.10 -16.44 -5.84
N PHE A 188 3.21 -15.57 -6.31
CA PHE A 188 3.28 -14.91 -7.61
C PHE A 188 4.55 -14.06 -7.75
N LEU A 189 5.36 -13.89 -6.69
CA LEU A 189 6.59 -13.12 -6.67
C LEU A 189 7.81 -14.03 -6.69
N ARG A 190 8.66 -13.82 -7.70
CA ARG A 190 9.99 -14.42 -7.83
C ARG A 190 11.05 -13.33 -7.72
N CYS A 191 11.83 -13.35 -6.64
CA CYS A 191 12.96 -12.42 -6.47
C CYS A 191 13.98 -12.62 -7.60
N LEU A 192 14.39 -11.51 -8.22
CA LEU A 192 15.35 -11.52 -9.30
C LEU A 192 16.74 -11.19 -8.78
N LYS A 193 17.75 -11.90 -9.27
CA LYS A 193 19.12 -11.38 -9.23
C LYS A 193 19.21 -10.29 -10.29
N LEU A 194 19.65 -9.09 -9.89
CA LEU A 194 19.77 -7.87 -10.71
C LEU A 194 20.85 -7.98 -11.82
N SER A 195 20.99 -9.12 -12.48
CA SER A 195 22.08 -9.38 -13.44
C SER A 195 21.68 -9.16 -14.91
N ALA A 196 20.40 -8.90 -15.19
CA ALA A 196 19.97 -8.54 -16.54
C ALA A 196 20.19 -7.04 -16.77
N GLU A 197 20.81 -6.69 -17.90
CA GLU A 197 21.15 -5.31 -18.28
C GLU A 197 19.92 -4.39 -18.25
N GLU A 198 18.79 -4.86 -18.77
CA GLU A 198 17.51 -4.12 -18.78
C GLU A 198 17.05 -3.72 -17.36
N ILE A 199 17.20 -4.63 -16.39
CA ILE A 199 16.80 -4.39 -14.99
C ILE A 199 17.77 -3.39 -14.35
N GLN A 200 19.04 -3.42 -14.72
CA GLN A 200 20.03 -2.48 -14.20
C GLN A 200 19.79 -1.06 -14.74
N ASP A 201 19.41 -0.91 -15.99
CA ASP A 201 19.06 0.39 -16.56
C ASP A 201 17.73 0.93 -16.00
N GLN A 202 16.73 0.07 -15.79
CA GLN A 202 15.54 0.47 -15.05
C GLN A 202 15.86 0.90 -13.62
N LYS A 203 16.73 0.16 -12.91
CA LYS A 203 17.18 0.57 -11.58
C LYS A 203 17.78 1.98 -11.56
N LYS A 204 18.65 2.30 -12.52
CA LYS A 204 19.22 3.66 -12.66
C LYS A 204 18.13 4.71 -12.89
N LEU A 205 17.08 4.39 -13.65
CA LEU A 205 15.96 5.31 -13.89
C LEU A 205 15.23 5.67 -12.59
N PHE A 206 14.95 4.67 -11.74
CA PHE A 206 14.36 4.90 -10.41
C PHE A 206 15.29 5.75 -9.53
N GLU A 207 16.57 5.42 -9.47
CA GLU A 207 17.56 6.15 -8.66
C GLU A 207 17.71 7.60 -9.12
N ASN A 208 17.73 7.85 -10.44
CA ASN A 208 17.75 9.21 -11.01
C ASN A 208 16.49 10.03 -10.65
N CYS A 209 15.39 9.38 -10.30
CA CYS A 209 14.16 10.04 -9.83
C CYS A 209 14.13 10.22 -8.30
N GLY A 210 15.18 9.83 -7.57
CA GLY A 210 15.26 9.90 -6.10
C GLY A 210 14.58 8.75 -5.38
N LEU A 211 14.41 7.61 -6.06
CA LEU A 211 13.91 6.35 -5.49
C LEU A 211 15.06 5.34 -5.42
N GLN A 212 15.59 5.13 -4.23
CA GLN A 212 16.67 4.16 -4.01
C GLN A 212 16.11 2.74 -4.03
N VAL A 213 16.52 1.93 -5.02
CA VAL A 213 15.99 0.57 -5.20
C VAL A 213 16.67 -0.42 -4.24
N ILE A 214 15.86 -1.04 -3.38
CA ILE A 214 16.30 -2.08 -2.42
C ILE A 214 16.14 -3.47 -3.03
N LYS A 215 15.01 -3.73 -3.68
CA LYS A 215 14.63 -5.05 -4.17
C LYS A 215 13.76 -4.95 -5.42
N VAL A 216 13.93 -5.93 -6.31
CA VAL A 216 13.10 -6.10 -7.52
C VAL A 216 12.62 -7.55 -7.59
N GLU A 217 11.33 -7.73 -7.76
CA GLU A 217 10.70 -9.04 -7.86
C GLU A 217 9.94 -9.14 -9.19
N LYS A 218 10.12 -10.24 -9.92
CA LYS A 218 9.30 -10.56 -11.08
C LYS A 218 7.97 -11.12 -10.61
N ILE A 219 6.90 -10.73 -11.30
CA ILE A 219 5.57 -11.25 -11.06
C ILE A 219 5.29 -12.35 -12.07
N ASP A 220 4.94 -13.52 -11.57
CA ASP A 220 4.61 -14.72 -12.33
C ASP A 220 3.17 -15.13 -12.04
N ASN A 221 2.26 -14.56 -12.82
CA ASN A 221 0.84 -14.88 -12.81
C ASN A 221 0.41 -15.33 -14.20
N SER A 222 0.49 -16.64 -14.44
CA SER A 222 0.21 -17.25 -15.75
C SER A 222 -1.25 -17.10 -16.19
N VAL A 223 -2.19 -17.11 -15.25
CA VAL A 223 -3.63 -16.97 -15.53
C VAL A 223 -3.95 -15.55 -15.99
N LEU A 224 -3.51 -14.55 -15.23
CA LEU A 224 -3.68 -13.14 -15.60
C LEU A 224 -2.96 -12.84 -16.92
N MET A 225 -1.73 -13.34 -17.10
CA MET A 225 -0.98 -13.19 -18.35
C MET A 225 -1.76 -13.77 -19.54
N ALA A 226 -2.36 -14.96 -19.41
CA ALA A 226 -3.15 -15.54 -20.50
C ALA A 226 -4.36 -14.68 -20.88
N VAL A 227 -5.07 -14.12 -19.88
CA VAL A 227 -6.19 -13.20 -20.13
C VAL A 227 -5.70 -11.91 -20.80
N PHE A 228 -4.60 -11.33 -20.30
CA PHE A 228 -3.99 -10.13 -20.85
C PHE A 228 -3.57 -10.32 -22.31
N GLN A 229 -2.87 -11.42 -22.64
CA GLN A 229 -2.42 -11.69 -24.01
C GLN A 229 -3.58 -11.89 -24.99
N LYS A 230 -4.68 -12.53 -24.57
CA LYS A 230 -5.89 -12.61 -25.40
C LYS A 230 -6.43 -11.22 -25.72
N LYS A 231 -6.51 -10.33 -24.72
CA LYS A 231 -6.99 -8.96 -24.91
C LYS A 231 -6.05 -8.15 -25.80
N LYS A 232 -4.74 -8.27 -25.59
CA LYS A 232 -3.70 -7.63 -26.40
C LYS A 232 -3.86 -7.99 -27.87
N LYS A 233 -4.00 -9.27 -28.19
CA LYS A 233 -4.20 -9.75 -29.57
C LYS A 233 -5.42 -9.11 -30.24
N VAL A 234 -6.55 -9.07 -29.54
CA VAL A 234 -7.79 -8.44 -30.04
C VAL A 234 -7.58 -6.95 -30.33
N MET A 235 -6.82 -6.24 -29.49
CA MET A 235 -6.52 -4.82 -29.71
C MET A 235 -5.56 -4.61 -30.89
N GLU A 236 -4.53 -5.44 -31.04
CA GLU A 236 -3.56 -5.36 -32.13
C GLU A 236 -4.19 -5.63 -33.52
N GLU A 237 -5.18 -6.53 -33.56
CA GLU A 237 -5.98 -6.79 -34.77
C GLU A 237 -6.74 -5.53 -35.23
N ARG A 238 -7.22 -4.70 -34.29
CA ARG A 238 -7.92 -3.44 -34.60
C ARG A 238 -6.98 -2.32 -35.06
N THR A 239 -5.73 -2.29 -34.60
CA THR A 239 -4.79 -1.19 -34.85
C THR A 239 -3.85 -1.44 -36.03
N HIS A 240 -4.11 -2.46 -36.85
CA HIS A 240 -3.27 -2.87 -37.98
C HIS A 240 -1.81 -3.10 -37.60
N GLY A 241 -1.56 -3.70 -36.42
CA GLY A 241 -0.22 -4.07 -35.95
C GLY A 241 0.59 -2.94 -35.31
N LYS A 242 -0.02 -1.79 -34.99
CA LYS A 242 0.63 -0.77 -34.16
C LYS A 242 0.74 -1.24 -32.70
N PRO A 243 1.83 -0.89 -31.97
CA PRO A 243 1.93 -1.19 -30.54
C PRO A 243 0.73 -0.64 -29.78
N VAL A 244 0.01 -1.52 -29.08
CA VAL A 244 -1.17 -1.16 -28.27
C VAL A 244 -0.86 -1.05 -26.78
N SER A 245 0.39 -1.30 -26.38
CA SER A 245 0.80 -1.33 -24.99
C SER A 245 1.93 -0.35 -24.66
N CYS A 246 1.93 0.12 -23.42
CA CYS A 246 2.96 0.97 -22.84
C CYS A 246 3.45 0.36 -21.53
N ARG A 247 4.74 0.51 -21.25
CA ARG A 247 5.28 0.28 -19.91
C ARG A 247 4.96 1.48 -19.03
N LEU A 248 4.25 1.26 -17.94
CA LEU A 248 3.83 2.30 -17.00
C LEU A 248 4.00 1.85 -15.54
N PHE A 249 3.88 2.80 -14.62
CA PHE A 249 4.13 2.60 -13.20
C PHE A 249 2.93 2.96 -12.34
N GLN A 250 2.73 2.24 -11.23
CA GLN A 250 1.74 2.57 -10.21
C GLN A 250 2.30 2.31 -8.82
N GLN A 251 2.19 3.30 -7.93
CA GLN A 251 2.47 3.10 -6.50
C GLN A 251 1.29 2.41 -5.83
N VAL A 252 1.58 1.38 -5.03
CA VAL A 252 0.56 0.58 -4.33
C VAL A 252 0.94 0.47 -2.85
N PRO A 253 0.02 0.74 -1.90
CA PRO A 253 0.26 0.46 -0.49
C PRO A 253 0.58 -1.02 -0.25
N TYR A 254 1.50 -1.31 0.69
CA TYR A 254 1.98 -2.67 0.95
C TYR A 254 0.85 -3.71 1.14
N GLN A 255 -0.22 -3.32 1.86
CA GLN A 255 -1.37 -4.17 2.14
C GLN A 255 -2.10 -4.69 0.89
N PHE A 256 -1.93 -4.05 -0.27
CA PHE A 256 -2.55 -4.44 -1.54
C PHE A 256 -1.57 -5.10 -2.52
N CYS A 257 -0.27 -5.18 -2.20
CA CYS A 257 0.74 -5.78 -3.09
C CYS A 257 0.43 -7.26 -3.41
N GLU A 258 0.04 -8.06 -2.40
CA GLU A 258 -0.34 -9.47 -2.62
C GLU A 258 -1.57 -9.56 -3.53
N ALA A 259 -2.57 -8.69 -3.36
CA ALA A 259 -3.76 -8.66 -4.19
C ALA A 259 -3.43 -8.30 -5.65
N VAL A 260 -2.59 -7.29 -5.90
CA VAL A 260 -2.15 -6.94 -7.27
C VAL A 260 -1.46 -8.12 -7.95
N CYS A 261 -0.59 -8.84 -7.24
CA CYS A 261 0.09 -10.00 -7.81
C CYS A 261 -0.87 -11.15 -8.15
N ARG A 262 -1.93 -11.32 -7.36
CA ARG A 262 -2.95 -12.38 -7.51
C ARG A 262 -3.96 -12.09 -8.61
N VAL A 263 -4.52 -10.89 -8.62
CA VAL A 263 -5.70 -10.56 -9.43
C VAL A 263 -5.52 -9.36 -10.35
N GLY A 264 -4.30 -8.83 -10.45
CA GLY A 264 -4.00 -7.65 -11.24
C GLY A 264 -4.45 -6.36 -10.55
N PHE A 265 -4.34 -5.26 -11.29
CA PHE A 265 -4.64 -3.94 -10.76
C PHE A 265 -6.14 -3.72 -10.59
N GLN A 266 -6.51 -3.07 -9.49
CA GLN A 266 -7.86 -2.59 -9.24
C GLN A 266 -7.77 -1.13 -8.83
N ARG A 267 -8.79 -0.34 -9.17
CA ARG A 267 -8.87 1.09 -8.84
C ARG A 267 -8.68 1.37 -7.35
N MET A 268 -9.12 0.45 -6.50
CA MET A 268 -9.02 0.58 -5.05
C MET A 268 -7.61 0.41 -4.47
N TYR A 269 -6.66 -0.13 -5.25
CA TYR A 269 -5.30 -0.39 -4.78
C TYR A 269 -4.33 0.78 -4.99
N SER A 270 -4.69 1.77 -5.81
CA SER A 270 -3.85 2.95 -5.99
C SER A 270 -3.88 3.83 -4.75
N VAL A 271 -2.74 4.43 -4.42
CA VAL A 271 -2.70 5.57 -3.50
C VAL A 271 -3.68 6.64 -3.99
N PRO A 272 -4.44 7.31 -3.10
CA PRO A 272 -5.41 8.29 -3.52
C PRO A 272 -4.80 9.33 -4.44
N CYS A 273 -5.39 9.46 -5.62
CA CYS A 273 -5.04 10.44 -6.63
C CYS A 273 -6.28 11.31 -6.86
N ASP A 274 -6.10 12.61 -7.10
CA ASP A 274 -7.17 13.44 -7.62
C ASP A 274 -7.70 12.77 -8.89
N LEU A 275 -8.97 12.34 -8.90
CA LEU A 275 -9.56 11.60 -10.04
C LEU A 275 -9.86 12.52 -11.23
N LYS A 276 -8.88 13.31 -11.69
CA LYS A 276 -9.05 14.37 -12.69
C LYS A 276 -9.47 13.87 -14.06
N TYR A 277 -9.08 12.64 -14.40
CA TYR A 277 -9.14 12.11 -15.76
C TYR A 277 -10.13 10.93 -15.91
N GLY A 278 -10.71 10.43 -14.83
CA GLY A 278 -11.79 9.44 -14.87
C GLY A 278 -11.83 8.51 -13.66
N ILE A 279 -12.89 7.73 -13.58
CA ILE A 279 -13.17 6.73 -12.54
C ILE A 279 -12.55 5.39 -12.96
N GLY A 280 -11.22 5.34 -13.07
CA GLY A 280 -10.49 4.18 -13.57
C GLY A 280 -9.22 3.84 -12.77
N ILE A 281 -8.36 3.03 -13.35
CA ILE A 281 -7.08 2.60 -12.77
C ILE A 281 -5.96 3.45 -13.36
N TYR A 282 -5.26 4.17 -12.49
CA TYR A 282 -4.27 5.18 -12.88
C TYR A 282 -2.87 4.61 -12.97
N PHE A 283 -2.18 4.95 -14.04
CA PHE A 283 -0.77 4.65 -14.26
C PHE A 283 -0.04 5.90 -14.70
N THR A 284 1.24 6.00 -14.38
CA THR A 284 2.10 7.09 -14.84
C THR A 284 3.31 6.56 -15.61
N LYS A 285 3.71 7.31 -16.64
CA LYS A 285 4.99 7.15 -17.31
C LYS A 285 6.12 7.86 -16.55
N ASN A 286 5.77 8.83 -15.70
CA ASN A 286 6.70 9.74 -15.05
C ASN A 286 7.01 9.31 -13.61
N LEU A 287 8.09 8.55 -13.42
CA LEU A 287 8.57 8.14 -12.11
C LEU A 287 8.93 9.30 -11.17
N LYS A 288 9.31 10.46 -11.72
CA LYS A 288 9.62 11.65 -10.91
C LYS A 288 8.36 12.21 -10.26
N ASN A 289 7.25 12.28 -10.99
CA ASN A 289 5.96 12.68 -10.43
C ASN A 289 5.54 11.73 -9.30
N LEU A 290 5.69 10.41 -9.50
CA LEU A 290 5.47 9.42 -8.45
C LEU A 290 6.35 9.69 -7.22
N ALA A 291 7.65 9.87 -7.41
CA ALA A 291 8.58 10.16 -6.31
C ALA A 291 8.23 11.45 -5.55
N ASP A 292 7.83 12.51 -6.26
CA ASP A 292 7.46 13.79 -5.67
C ASP A 292 6.11 13.72 -4.94
N GLN A 293 5.17 12.90 -5.39
CA GLN A 293 3.95 12.59 -4.64
C GLN A 293 4.28 11.89 -3.33
N VAL A 294 5.18 10.90 -3.35
CA VAL A 294 5.61 10.21 -2.14
C VAL A 294 6.24 11.16 -1.11
N LYS A 295 7.03 12.16 -1.56
CA LYS A 295 7.62 13.18 -0.66
C LYS A 295 6.56 13.96 0.10
N LYS A 296 5.39 14.17 -0.50
CA LYS A 296 4.30 14.96 0.09
C LYS A 296 3.47 14.15 1.09
N THR A 297 3.35 12.84 0.89
CA THR A 297 2.50 11.93 1.68
C THR A 297 3.25 11.08 2.70
N SER A 298 4.59 11.12 2.74
CA SER A 298 5.42 10.28 3.63
C SER A 298 5.34 10.69 5.10
N ALA A 299 4.21 10.41 5.74
CA ALA A 299 4.04 10.56 7.18
C ALA A 299 4.35 9.27 7.97
N THR A 300 4.64 8.11 7.36
CA THR A 300 4.89 6.89 8.18
C THR A 300 5.60 5.69 7.55
N THR A 301 5.64 5.50 6.22
CA THR A 301 6.24 4.28 5.62
C THR A 301 7.64 4.55 5.07
N GLU A 302 8.63 3.83 5.61
CA GLU A 302 10.03 3.87 5.15
C GLU A 302 10.18 3.28 3.73
N LEU A 303 9.32 2.32 3.38
CA LEU A 303 9.35 1.61 2.10
C LEU A 303 8.27 2.11 1.14
N ILE A 304 8.62 2.13 -0.14
CA ILE A 304 7.79 2.53 -1.26
C ILE A 304 7.68 1.35 -2.21
N TYR A 305 6.47 0.98 -2.58
CA TYR A 305 6.20 -0.15 -3.46
C TYR A 305 5.64 0.36 -4.78
N VAL A 306 6.39 0.17 -5.86
CA VAL A 306 6.04 0.62 -7.20
C VAL A 306 5.95 -0.60 -8.11
N PHE A 307 4.78 -0.82 -8.69
CA PHE A 307 4.63 -1.80 -9.74
C PHE A 307 4.99 -1.20 -11.09
N GLU A 308 5.79 -1.94 -11.85
CA GLU A 308 5.96 -1.75 -13.29
C GLU A 308 5.03 -2.72 -14.02
N ALA A 309 4.25 -2.19 -14.95
CA ALA A 309 3.24 -2.92 -15.67
C ALA A 309 3.35 -2.70 -17.17
N GLU A 310 2.98 -3.73 -17.93
CA GLU A 310 2.58 -3.55 -19.32
C GLU A 310 1.08 -3.24 -19.36
N VAL A 311 0.71 -2.10 -19.92
CA VAL A 311 -0.66 -1.59 -19.94
C VAL A 311 -1.12 -1.42 -21.38
N LEU A 312 -2.25 -2.04 -21.74
CA LEU A 312 -2.90 -1.91 -23.04
C LEU A 312 -3.62 -0.56 -23.13
N THR A 313 -2.86 0.48 -23.51
CA THR A 313 -3.35 1.86 -23.64
C THR A 313 -4.12 2.08 -24.94
N GLY A 314 -3.82 1.30 -25.99
CA GLY A 314 -4.51 1.36 -27.28
C GLY A 314 -4.65 2.78 -27.82
N SER A 315 -5.82 3.08 -28.38
CA SER A 315 -6.23 4.44 -28.69
C SER A 315 -6.68 5.17 -27.42
N PHE A 316 -6.37 6.46 -27.31
CA PHE A 316 -6.70 7.25 -26.14
C PHE A 316 -7.26 8.63 -26.48
N CYS A 317 -8.06 9.18 -25.57
CA CYS A 317 -8.56 10.55 -25.62
C CYS A 317 -8.29 11.30 -24.32
N GLN A 318 -8.58 12.61 -24.31
CA GLN A 318 -8.51 13.42 -23.11
C GLN A 318 -9.44 12.87 -22.02
N GLY A 319 -8.93 12.74 -20.80
CA GLY A 319 -9.71 12.32 -19.64
C GLY A 319 -10.42 13.47 -18.95
N HIS A 320 -11.56 13.16 -18.32
CA HIS A 320 -12.33 14.07 -17.48
C HIS A 320 -12.83 13.37 -16.21
N GLN A 321 -13.06 14.13 -15.15
CA GLN A 321 -13.26 13.60 -13.79
C GLN A 321 -14.39 12.58 -13.64
N LEU A 322 -15.45 12.71 -14.43
CA LEU A 322 -16.64 11.85 -14.35
C LEU A 322 -16.65 10.75 -15.43
N ASN A 323 -15.57 10.60 -16.20
CA ASN A 323 -15.49 9.54 -17.20
C ASN A 323 -15.51 8.17 -16.51
N ILE A 324 -16.55 7.38 -16.74
CA ILE A 324 -16.61 5.97 -16.33
C ILE A 324 -16.14 5.02 -17.43
N LEU A 325 -16.09 5.53 -18.66
CA LEU A 325 -15.56 4.91 -19.87
C LEU A 325 -14.90 6.00 -20.72
N PRO A 326 -13.97 5.65 -21.61
CA PRO A 326 -13.43 6.59 -22.60
C PRO A 326 -14.52 7.07 -23.56
N SER A 327 -14.28 8.22 -24.21
CA SER A 327 -15.22 8.79 -25.18
C SER A 327 -15.36 7.92 -26.44
N PRO A 328 -16.52 7.93 -27.12
CA PRO A 328 -16.69 7.34 -28.45
C PRO A 328 -15.74 7.94 -29.49
N LEU A 329 -15.32 7.13 -30.47
CA LEU A 329 -14.46 7.57 -31.57
C LEU A 329 -15.13 8.63 -32.46
N SER A 330 -16.46 8.59 -32.54
CA SER A 330 -17.30 9.58 -33.22
C SER A 330 -18.68 9.67 -32.56
N PRO A 331 -19.42 10.78 -32.69
CA PRO A 331 -20.76 10.91 -32.12
C PRO A 331 -21.69 9.81 -32.66
N GLY A 332 -22.19 8.95 -31.77
CA GLY A 332 -23.06 7.82 -32.12
C GLY A 332 -22.35 6.53 -32.53
N ASP A 333 -21.02 6.49 -32.47
CA ASP A 333 -20.24 5.28 -32.70
C ASP A 333 -20.34 4.31 -31.50
N ILE A 334 -20.30 3.01 -31.79
CA ILE A 334 -20.27 1.94 -30.77
C ILE A 334 -18.83 1.78 -30.27
N ASP A 335 -17.85 2.09 -31.12
CA ASP A 335 -16.44 1.99 -30.77
C ASP A 335 -16.02 3.19 -29.91
N ILE A 336 -15.40 2.85 -28.78
CA ILE A 336 -14.84 3.80 -27.81
C ILE A 336 -13.33 3.69 -27.80
N HIS A 337 -12.66 4.74 -27.34
CA HIS A 337 -11.24 4.67 -27.03
C HIS A 337 -10.93 3.60 -25.98
N ASP A 338 -9.68 3.14 -25.93
CA ASP A 338 -9.24 2.06 -25.04
C ASP A 338 -8.78 2.59 -23.67
N SER A 339 -8.31 3.84 -23.61
CA SER A 339 -7.91 4.53 -22.38
C SER A 339 -8.12 6.04 -22.46
N VAL A 340 -7.90 6.74 -21.36
CA VAL A 340 -7.87 8.21 -21.32
C VAL A 340 -6.57 8.72 -20.73
N VAL A 341 -6.17 9.93 -21.10
CA VAL A 341 -4.90 10.54 -20.71
C VAL A 341 -5.06 11.94 -20.13
N ASP A 342 -4.00 12.42 -19.47
CA ASP A 342 -3.90 13.79 -18.95
C ASP A 342 -3.66 14.84 -20.03
N ASP A 343 -2.84 14.54 -21.02
CA ASP A 343 -2.63 15.39 -22.20
C ASP A 343 -2.43 14.52 -23.45
N VAL A 344 -3.24 14.74 -24.49
CA VAL A 344 -3.20 13.93 -25.71
C VAL A 344 -1.90 14.12 -26.52
N SER A 345 -1.25 15.28 -26.40
CA SER A 345 -0.04 15.59 -27.17
C SER A 345 1.21 14.98 -26.54
N SER A 346 1.25 14.90 -25.21
CA SER A 346 2.35 14.36 -24.42
C SER A 346 1.83 13.67 -23.15
N PRO A 347 1.25 12.46 -23.27
CA PRO A 347 0.62 11.80 -22.14
C PRO A 347 1.64 11.31 -21.11
N GLU A 348 1.47 11.74 -19.86
CA GLU A 348 2.24 11.26 -18.71
C GLU A 348 1.42 10.34 -17.80
N THR A 349 0.09 10.52 -17.80
CA THR A 349 -0.85 9.74 -17.00
C THR A 349 -1.83 9.03 -17.91
N PHE A 350 -2.02 7.74 -17.68
CA PHE A 350 -2.99 6.92 -18.39
C PHE A 350 -3.99 6.34 -17.40
N VAL A 351 -5.26 6.34 -17.77
CA VAL A 351 -6.35 5.73 -17.00
C VAL A 351 -7.04 4.67 -17.85
N ILE A 352 -7.03 3.44 -17.36
CA ILE A 352 -7.74 2.29 -17.96
C ILE A 352 -8.99 1.97 -17.15
N PHE A 353 -9.96 1.33 -17.80
CA PHE A 353 -11.27 1.03 -17.20
C PHE A 353 -11.55 -0.47 -17.06
N SER A 354 -10.57 -1.31 -17.42
CA SER A 354 -10.64 -2.77 -17.28
C SER A 354 -9.37 -3.28 -16.61
N ASP A 355 -9.53 -4.08 -15.55
CA ASP A 355 -8.44 -4.71 -14.81
C ASP A 355 -7.58 -5.67 -15.66
N THR A 356 -8.16 -6.25 -16.71
CA THR A 356 -7.43 -7.12 -17.65
C THR A 356 -6.61 -6.35 -18.69
N GLN A 357 -6.63 -5.00 -18.70
CA GLN A 357 -5.77 -4.18 -19.57
C GLN A 357 -4.37 -3.97 -19.00
N ALA A 358 -4.05 -4.42 -17.79
CA ALA A 358 -2.74 -4.23 -17.21
C ALA A 358 -2.18 -5.54 -16.64
N MET A 359 -0.95 -5.86 -17.05
CA MET A 359 -0.19 -6.98 -16.53
C MET A 359 0.95 -6.45 -15.65
N PRO A 360 0.92 -6.68 -14.32
CA PRO A 360 2.05 -6.34 -13.47
C PRO A 360 3.23 -7.26 -13.82
N GLN A 361 4.40 -6.67 -14.10
CA GLN A 361 5.59 -7.41 -14.52
C GLN A 361 6.65 -7.46 -13.41
N TYR A 362 6.86 -6.32 -12.74
CA TYR A 362 7.84 -6.20 -11.67
C TYR A 362 7.30 -5.41 -10.49
N LEU A 363 7.72 -5.80 -9.29
CA LEU A 363 7.53 -5.03 -8.06
C LEU A 363 8.89 -4.46 -7.63
N TRP A 364 8.99 -3.14 -7.65
CA TRP A 364 10.13 -2.36 -7.18
C TRP A 364 9.88 -1.92 -5.74
N THR A 365 10.74 -2.36 -4.82
CA THR A 365 10.74 -1.88 -3.43
C THR A 365 11.86 -0.86 -3.27
N CYS A 366 11.49 0.35 -2.89
CA CYS A 366 12.37 1.51 -2.83
C CYS A 366 12.32 2.21 -1.47
N THR A 367 13.35 3.01 -1.18
CA THR A 367 13.33 4.07 -0.16
C THR A 367 13.40 5.43 -0.84
N GLN A 368 12.96 6.47 -0.15
CA GLN A 368 13.13 7.84 -0.61
C GLN A 368 14.53 8.33 -0.28
N ASP A 369 15.24 8.91 -1.25
CA ASP A 369 16.51 9.57 -0.97
C ASP A 369 16.29 10.75 -0.02
N HIS A 370 16.81 10.66 1.20
CA HIS A 370 16.95 11.82 2.07
C HIS A 370 18.07 12.71 1.53
N VAL A 371 17.73 13.65 0.66
CA VAL A 371 18.57 14.84 0.52
C VAL A 371 18.59 15.49 1.89
N ARG A 372 19.69 15.34 2.64
CA ARG A 372 19.94 16.17 3.82
C ARG A 372 19.71 17.62 3.38
N PRO A 373 18.88 18.42 4.08
CA PRO A 373 18.91 19.86 3.87
C PRO A 373 20.38 20.26 3.96
N GLN A 374 20.92 20.85 2.91
CA GLN A 374 22.25 21.42 3.02
C GLN A 374 22.16 22.41 4.17
N ASP A 375 22.86 22.09 5.26
CA ASP A 375 23.24 23.10 6.22
C ASP A 375 23.99 24.14 5.40
N HIS A 376 23.31 25.24 5.08
CA HIS A 376 23.96 26.48 4.72
C HIS A 376 24.71 26.94 5.98
N SER A 377 25.85 26.28 6.22
CA SER A 377 26.99 26.78 6.96
C SER A 377 27.42 28.06 6.25
N SER A 378 26.68 29.11 6.60
CA SER A 378 27.06 30.48 6.35
C SER A 378 28.28 30.67 7.24
N GLY A 379 29.46 30.55 6.65
CA GLY A 379 30.70 30.86 7.32
C GLY A 379 30.59 32.24 7.94
N LEU A 380 30.51 32.29 9.26
CA LEU A 380 30.74 33.51 10.03
C LEU A 380 32.23 33.84 9.82
N ARG A 381 32.53 34.61 8.77
CA ARG A 381 33.79 35.32 8.66
C ARG A 381 33.83 36.32 9.82
N MET A 382 34.65 35.99 10.81
CA MET A 382 35.17 36.94 11.79
C MET A 382 35.80 38.12 11.04
N LEU A 383 35.08 39.24 10.98
CA LEU A 383 35.66 40.54 10.67
C LEU A 383 35.83 41.26 12.01
N SER A 384 37.09 41.33 12.43
CA SER A 384 37.56 42.15 13.53
C SER A 384 37.31 43.62 13.22
N SER A 385 36.51 44.30 14.03
CA SER A 385 36.58 45.76 14.17
C SER A 385 36.47 46.13 15.63
N GLN A 386 37.56 46.73 16.12
CA GLN A 386 37.73 47.32 17.44
C GLN A 386 36.57 48.25 17.78
N GLN A 387 36.03 48.13 19.00
CA GLN A 387 35.39 49.25 19.68
C GLN A 387 35.90 49.32 21.11
N SER A 388 36.88 50.21 21.29
CA SER A 388 37.15 50.90 22.56
C SER A 388 35.98 51.82 22.89
N GLY A 389 35.48 51.71 24.11
CA GLY A 389 34.22 52.33 24.53
C GLY A 389 34.25 53.83 24.74
N ALA A 390 33.05 54.41 24.85
CA ALA A 390 32.75 55.50 25.76
C ALA A 390 31.24 55.62 25.93
N ARG A 391 30.81 55.67 27.20
CA ARG A 391 29.50 56.16 27.65
C ARG A 391 29.27 57.57 27.11
N PHE A 392 28.03 57.91 26.77
CA PHE A 392 27.53 59.27 27.04
C PHE A 392 26.05 59.28 27.42
N SER A 393 25.81 59.96 28.54
CA SER A 393 24.52 60.35 29.10
C SER A 393 24.03 61.68 28.48
N ARG A 394 22.72 61.90 28.59
CA ARG A 394 21.93 63.13 28.35
C ARG A 394 22.65 64.48 28.52
N GLY A 395 22.23 65.47 27.71
CA GLY A 395 22.14 66.88 28.15
C GLY A 395 22.33 67.98 27.10
N SER A 396 21.22 68.59 26.66
CA SER A 396 20.91 70.02 26.39
C SER A 396 21.88 71.05 25.75
N SER A 397 21.21 72.01 25.08
CA SER A 397 21.54 73.43 24.77
C SER A 397 22.15 73.71 23.38
N VAL A 398 21.40 74.27 22.42
CA VAL A 398 21.06 75.71 22.18
C VAL A 398 22.30 76.57 21.93
N ASN A 399 22.61 76.84 20.66
CA ASN A 399 22.34 78.11 19.95
C ASN A 399 22.51 77.90 18.45
#